data_AF-X1JAD7-F1
#
_entry.id   AF-X1JAD7-F1
#
_cell.length_a   1.000
_cell.length_b   1.000
_cell.length_c   1.000
_cell.angle_alpha   90.00
_cell.angle_beta   90.00
_cell.angle_gamma   90.00
#
_symmetry.space_group_name_H-M   'P 1'
#
loop_
_entity.id
_entity.type
_entity.pdbx_description
1 polymer ?
#
loop_
_entity_poly.entity_id
_entity_poly.type
_entity_poly.pdbx_seq_one_letter_code
_entity_poly.pdbx_strand_id
1 'polypeptide(L)'
;NLSKAGLYDILLNERDKPKYLILDELDKIDDQANLAGLLSLMERGLITETKYKRHRQIKLKCWVFASANRINRIPTELMSRFVTLNFKPYSDAAFMDVCVNVLTKREGVNESIALYITKKVLDELISRDVRDACKIARLMKGDTKTEVDHIVGILKKQK
;
A
#
# COMPACT_ATOMS: atom_id res chain seq x y z
N ASN A 1 -1.71 3.77 12.45
CA ASN A 1 -1.45 2.89 13.61
C ASN A 1 -2.68 2.06 13.92
N LEU A 2 -2.71 0.81 13.46
CA LEU A 2 -3.67 -0.18 13.90
C LEU A 2 -3.48 -0.34 15.43
N SER A 3 -4.37 0.25 16.24
CA SER A 3 -4.29 0.05 17.69
C SER A 3 -4.70 -1.39 18.03
N LYS A 4 -4.19 -1.92 19.15
CA LYS A 4 -4.45 -3.29 19.67
C LYS A 4 -5.93 -3.71 19.69
N ALA A 5 -6.84 -2.75 19.77
CA ALA A 5 -8.28 -3.00 19.83
C ALA A 5 -8.97 -2.94 18.45
N GLY A 6 -8.40 -2.22 17.48
CA GLY A 6 -9.13 -1.81 16.27
C GLY A 6 -9.54 -2.96 15.35
N LEU A 7 -8.59 -3.79 14.92
CA LEU A 7 -8.86 -4.80 13.89
C LEU A 7 -9.90 -5.84 14.32
N TYR A 8 -9.70 -6.43 15.50
CA TYR A 8 -10.57 -7.51 15.98
C TYR A 8 -11.90 -7.01 16.49
N ASP A 9 -11.92 -5.84 17.15
CA ASP A 9 -13.19 -5.25 17.56
C ASP A 9 -14.03 -4.91 16.31
N ILE A 10 -13.41 -4.44 15.21
CA ILE A 10 -14.13 -4.26 13.94
C ILE A 10 -14.68 -5.59 13.45
N LEU A 11 -13.85 -6.63 13.28
CA LEU A 11 -14.32 -7.92 12.74
C LEU A 11 -15.39 -8.60 13.63
N LEU A 12 -15.31 -8.42 14.94
CA LEU A 12 -16.28 -8.95 15.89
C LEU A 12 -17.60 -8.19 15.89
N ASN A 13 -17.56 -6.87 15.80
CA ASN A 13 -18.74 -6.02 15.86
C ASN A 13 -19.38 -5.75 14.49
N GLU A 14 -18.64 -5.99 13.40
CA GLU A 14 -19.16 -5.83 12.05
C GLU A 14 -20.31 -6.80 11.80
N ARG A 15 -21.47 -6.27 11.42
CA ARG A 15 -22.68 -7.07 11.22
C ARG A 15 -22.52 -8.01 10.02
N ASP A 16 -21.96 -7.49 8.94
CA ASP A 16 -21.95 -8.15 7.63
C ASP A 16 -20.69 -9.00 7.38
N LYS A 17 -19.90 -9.29 8.42
CA LYS A 17 -18.77 -10.25 8.45
C LYS A 17 -17.97 -10.32 7.13
N PRO A 18 -16.88 -9.55 6.99
CA PRO A 18 -16.28 -9.31 5.69
C PRO A 18 -15.72 -10.58 5.06
N LYS A 19 -16.03 -10.76 3.76
CA LYS A 19 -15.46 -11.82 2.92
C LYS A 19 -13.96 -11.62 2.66
N TYR A 20 -13.51 -10.36 2.67
CA TYR A 20 -12.14 -9.96 2.35
C TYR A 20 -11.58 -9.06 3.46
N LEU A 21 -10.39 -9.37 3.96
CA LEU A 21 -9.62 -8.56 4.88
C LEU A 21 -8.34 -8.11 4.18
N ILE A 22 -8.14 -6.80 4.03
CA ILE A 22 -6.94 -6.20 3.43
C ILE A 22 -6.12 -5.56 4.55
N LEU A 23 -4.89 -6.02 4.72
CA LEU A 23 -3.94 -5.51 5.69
C LEU A 23 -2.83 -4.76 4.95
N ASP A 24 -2.72 -3.46 5.17
CA ASP A 24 -1.59 -2.68 4.64
C ASP A 24 -0.46 -2.65 5.66
N GLU A 25 0.78 -2.70 5.19
CA GLU A 25 1.99 -2.65 6.02
C GLU A 25 2.05 -3.71 7.14
N LEU A 26 1.81 -4.98 6.79
CA LEU A 26 1.84 -6.10 7.75
C LEU A 26 3.16 -6.16 8.55
N ASP A 27 4.27 -5.73 7.95
CA ASP A 27 5.60 -5.65 8.58
C ASP A 27 5.71 -4.60 9.71
N LYS A 28 4.63 -3.86 9.99
CA LYS A 28 4.53 -2.89 11.08
C LYS A 28 3.69 -3.39 12.26
N ILE A 29 3.05 -4.55 12.14
CA ILE A 29 2.30 -5.15 13.25
C ILE A 29 3.31 -5.79 14.21
N ASP A 30 3.48 -5.20 15.39
CA ASP A 30 4.35 -5.68 16.46
C ASP A 30 3.59 -6.25 17.66
N ASP A 31 2.27 -6.05 17.72
CA ASP A 31 1.43 -6.55 18.81
C ASP A 31 1.16 -8.06 18.70
N GLN A 32 1.64 -8.83 19.69
CA GLN A 32 1.50 -10.28 19.72
C GLN A 32 0.05 -10.77 19.73
N ALA A 33 -0.86 -10.06 20.40
CA ALA A 33 -2.28 -10.44 20.42
C ALA A 33 -2.88 -10.32 19.01
N ASN A 34 -2.53 -9.27 18.28
CA ASN A 34 -2.93 -9.11 16.90
C ASN A 34 -2.35 -10.21 16.00
N LEU A 35 -1.08 -10.60 16.17
CA LEU A 35 -0.49 -11.68 15.40
C LEU A 35 -1.17 -13.03 15.69
N ALA A 36 -1.40 -13.35 16.95
CA ALA A 36 -2.09 -14.58 17.36
C ALA A 36 -3.51 -14.66 16.81
N GLY A 37 -4.24 -13.55 16.80
CA GLY A 37 -5.57 -13.47 16.19
C GLY A 37 -5.56 -13.73 14.68
N LEU A 38 -4.53 -13.26 13.96
CA LEU A 38 -4.41 -13.46 12.51
C LEU A 38 -4.14 -14.93 12.22
N LEU A 39 -3.25 -15.57 13.00
CA LEU A 39 -2.97 -17.00 12.90
C LEU A 39 -4.24 -17.83 13.10
N SER A 40 -5.02 -17.51 14.15
CA SER A 40 -6.30 -18.17 14.44
C SER A 40 -7.35 -17.99 13.34
N LEU A 41 -7.47 -16.76 12.82
CA LEU A 41 -8.39 -16.44 11.72
C LEU A 41 -8.00 -17.21 10.46
N MET A 42 -6.74 -17.17 10.07
CA MET A 42 -6.26 -17.79 8.82
C MET A 42 -6.25 -19.32 8.89
N GLU A 43 -6.06 -19.91 10.06
CA GLU A 43 -6.02 -21.37 10.22
C GLU A 43 -7.41 -21.98 10.40
N ARG A 44 -8.23 -21.40 11.28
CA ARG A 44 -9.50 -22.01 11.73
C ARG A 44 -10.72 -21.16 11.39
N GLY A 45 -10.51 -19.96 10.86
CA GLY A 45 -11.57 -18.97 10.70
C GLY A 45 -12.06 -18.44 12.03
N LEU A 46 -11.24 -18.42 13.10
CA LEU A 46 -11.70 -18.05 14.43
C LEU A 46 -11.15 -16.70 14.87
N ILE A 47 -12.04 -15.85 15.36
CA ILE A 47 -11.70 -14.60 16.03
C ILE A 47 -12.24 -14.65 17.46
N THR A 48 -11.37 -14.37 18.43
CA THR A 48 -11.70 -14.43 19.85
C THR A 48 -11.35 -13.11 20.53
N GLU A 49 -12.30 -12.53 21.26
CA GLU A 49 -12.05 -11.44 22.22
C GLU A 49 -12.06 -12.01 23.63
N THR A 50 -10.96 -11.77 24.35
CA THR A 50 -10.81 -12.08 25.78
C THR A 50 -10.50 -10.77 26.52
N LYS A 51 -11.53 -9.99 26.85
CA LYS A 51 -11.43 -8.83 27.74
C LYS A 51 -12.04 -9.18 29.09
N TYR A 52 -11.70 -8.42 30.14
CA TYR A 52 -12.27 -8.64 31.48
C TYR A 52 -13.81 -8.69 31.41
N LYS A 53 -14.40 -9.84 31.78
CA LYS A 53 -15.84 -10.18 31.69
C LYS A 53 -16.46 -10.33 30.28
N ARG A 54 -15.69 -10.33 29.19
CA ARG A 54 -16.17 -10.58 27.83
C ARG A 54 -15.33 -11.65 27.15
N HIS A 55 -15.93 -12.82 26.94
CA HIS A 55 -15.37 -13.89 26.13
C HIS A 55 -16.31 -14.12 24.94
N ARG A 56 -15.88 -13.72 23.74
CA ARG A 56 -16.67 -13.88 22.51
C ARG A 56 -15.81 -14.55 21.47
N GLN A 57 -16.35 -15.57 20.82
CA GLN A 57 -15.70 -16.26 19.71
C GLN A 57 -16.68 -16.31 18.54
N ILE A 58 -16.20 -15.95 17.35
CA ILE A 58 -16.96 -16.09 16.11
C ILE A 58 -16.18 -16.96 15.12
N LYS A 59 -16.92 -17.66 14.26
CA LYS A 59 -16.36 -18.30 13.07
C LYS A 59 -16.61 -17.40 11.85
N LEU A 60 -15.54 -17.02 11.17
CA LEU A 60 -15.51 -16.11 10.04
C LEU A 60 -14.77 -16.77 8.87
N LYS A 61 -15.45 -16.95 7.74
CA LYS A 61 -14.82 -17.33 6.48
C LYS A 61 -14.38 -16.07 5.75
N CYS A 62 -13.09 -15.75 5.84
CA CYS A 62 -12.52 -14.52 5.28
C CYS A 62 -11.24 -14.83 4.49
N TRP A 63 -11.06 -14.15 3.35
CA TRP A 63 -9.82 -14.15 2.59
C TRP A 63 -8.94 -13.00 3.07
N VAL A 64 -7.71 -13.30 3.46
CA VAL A 64 -6.76 -12.29 3.95
C VAL A 64 -5.77 -11.94 2.84
N PHE A 65 -5.70 -10.66 2.49
CA PHE A 65 -4.70 -10.08 1.62
C PHE A 65 -3.83 -9.14 2.44
N ALA A 66 -2.51 -9.20 2.27
CA ALA A 66 -1.60 -8.34 3.01
C ALA A 66 -0.54 -7.74 2.08
N SER A 67 -0.23 -6.47 2.30
CA SER A 67 0.98 -5.82 1.77
C SER A 67 2.06 -5.79 2.84
N ALA A 68 3.32 -5.80 2.43
CA ALA A 68 4.44 -5.61 3.35
C ALA A 68 5.63 -5.00 2.63
N ASN A 69 6.31 -4.08 3.30
CA ASN A 69 7.53 -3.47 2.79
C ASN A 69 8.78 -4.26 3.19
N ARG A 70 8.73 -5.02 4.28
CA ARG A 70 9.88 -5.74 4.86
C ARG A 70 9.48 -7.14 5.33
N ILE A 71 9.70 -8.14 4.47
CA ILE A 71 9.32 -9.53 4.77
C ILE A 71 10.03 -10.09 6.01
N ASN A 72 11.26 -9.67 6.27
CA ASN A 72 12.06 -10.11 7.42
C ASN A 72 11.56 -9.62 8.78
N ARG A 73 10.55 -8.74 8.82
CA ARG A 73 9.89 -8.31 10.05
C ARG A 73 8.61 -9.09 10.36
N ILE A 74 8.19 -9.96 9.45
CA ILE A 74 6.99 -10.77 9.61
C ILE A 74 7.40 -12.11 10.23
N PRO A 75 6.72 -12.57 11.29
CA PRO A 75 6.98 -13.88 11.88
C PRO A 75 6.79 -15.01 10.84
N THR A 76 7.66 -16.01 10.89
CA THR A 76 7.68 -17.11 9.90
C THR A 76 6.40 -17.94 9.94
N GLU A 77 5.78 -18.10 11.12
CA GLU A 77 4.51 -18.77 11.31
C GLU A 77 3.34 -18.03 10.65
N LEU A 78 3.42 -16.71 10.52
CA LEU A 78 2.41 -15.93 9.82
C LEU A 78 2.67 -15.98 8.30
N MET A 79 3.93 -15.86 7.90
CA MET A 79 4.33 -15.98 6.50
C MET A 79 3.90 -17.32 5.88
N SER A 80 4.00 -18.43 6.62
CA SER A 80 3.64 -19.75 6.13
C SER A 80 2.14 -19.92 5.79
N ARG A 81 1.29 -18.96 6.19
CA ARG A 81 -0.15 -18.92 5.86
C ARG A 81 -0.46 -18.06 4.63
N PHE A 82 0.53 -17.43 4.02
CA PHE A 82 0.35 -16.61 2.82
C PHE A 82 0.96 -17.25 1.57
N VAL A 83 0.33 -17.01 0.42
CA VAL A 83 0.99 -17.12 -0.89
C VAL A 83 1.71 -15.80 -1.14
N THR A 84 3.05 -15.84 -1.16
CA THR A 84 3.88 -14.61 -1.25
C THR A 84 4.14 -14.20 -2.69
N LEU A 85 3.82 -12.95 -3.02
CA LEU A 85 4.17 -12.31 -4.29
C LEU A 85 5.22 -11.21 -4.05
N ASN A 86 6.40 -11.37 -4.65
CA ASN A 86 7.49 -10.39 -4.54
C ASN A 86 7.50 -9.48 -5.77
N PHE A 87 7.12 -8.21 -5.59
CA PHE A 87 7.19 -7.21 -6.64
C PHE A 87 8.61 -6.64 -6.73
N LYS A 88 9.25 -6.85 -7.89
CA LYS A 88 10.55 -6.23 -8.17
C LYS A 88 10.37 -4.74 -8.46
N PRO A 89 11.39 -3.91 -8.18
CA PRO A 89 11.41 -2.53 -8.68
C PRO A 89 11.19 -2.49 -10.19
N TYR A 90 10.52 -1.45 -10.67
CA TYR A 90 10.32 -1.25 -12.09
C TYR A 90 11.66 -1.12 -12.82
N SER A 91 11.76 -1.73 -14.01
CA SER A 91 12.77 -1.31 -14.99
C SER A 91 12.43 0.08 -15.51
N ASP A 92 13.37 0.75 -16.18
CA ASP A 92 13.12 2.08 -16.75
C ASP A 92 11.96 2.06 -17.74
N ALA A 93 11.90 1.06 -18.61
CA ALA A 93 10.78 0.87 -19.53
C ALA A 93 9.45 0.64 -18.80
N ALA A 94 9.42 -0.26 -17.80
CA ALA A 94 8.19 -0.52 -17.05
C ALA A 94 7.75 0.72 -16.24
N PHE A 95 8.70 1.47 -15.69
CA PHE A 95 8.41 2.73 -15.00
C PHE A 95 7.83 3.75 -15.96
N MET A 96 8.43 3.92 -17.14
CA MET A 96 7.93 4.80 -18.19
C MET A 96 6.48 4.49 -18.54
N ASP A 97 6.19 3.23 -18.87
CA ASP A 97 4.85 2.77 -19.27
C ASP A 97 3.81 2.95 -18.17
N VAL A 98 4.12 2.51 -16.95
CA VAL A 98 3.21 2.60 -15.81
C VAL A 98 2.94 4.06 -15.46
N CYS A 99 3.98 4.88 -15.42
CA CYS A 99 3.87 6.27 -15.01
C CYS A 99 3.08 7.10 -16.02
N VAL A 100 3.34 6.96 -17.33
CA VAL A 100 2.54 7.64 -18.37
C VAL A 100 1.08 7.21 -18.31
N ASN A 101 0.80 5.91 -18.13
CA ASN A 101 -0.57 5.42 -17.95
C ASN A 101 -1.25 5.99 -16.70
N VAL A 102 -0.53 6.11 -15.59
CA VAL A 102 -1.08 6.68 -14.35
C VAL A 102 -1.36 8.16 -14.50
N LEU A 103 -0.43 8.93 -15.05
CA LEU A 103 -0.58 10.37 -15.26
C LEU A 103 -1.75 10.70 -16.20
N THR A 104 -1.88 9.97 -17.31
CA THR A 104 -2.96 10.18 -18.28
C THR A 104 -4.32 9.75 -17.72
N LYS A 105 -4.42 8.54 -17.14
CA LYS A 105 -5.72 7.97 -16.73
C LYS A 105 -6.21 8.44 -15.37
N ARG A 106 -5.30 8.75 -14.43
CA ARG A 106 -5.67 9.12 -13.06
C ARG A 106 -5.50 10.61 -12.77
N GLU A 107 -4.48 11.24 -13.32
CA GLU A 107 -4.21 12.67 -13.10
C GLU A 107 -4.74 13.55 -14.25
N GLY A 108 -5.20 12.95 -15.37
CA GLY A 108 -5.79 13.68 -16.49
C GLY A 108 -4.80 14.48 -17.34
N VAL A 109 -3.49 14.23 -17.17
CA VAL A 109 -2.42 14.94 -17.87
C VAL A 109 -2.35 14.49 -19.33
N ASN A 110 -2.17 15.44 -20.25
CA ASN A 110 -1.91 15.17 -21.66
C ASN A 110 -0.74 14.19 -21.85
N GLU A 111 -0.88 13.19 -22.72
CA GLU A 111 0.11 12.13 -22.91
C GLU A 111 1.53 12.65 -23.21
N SER A 112 1.66 13.70 -24.02
CA SER A 112 2.97 14.29 -24.34
C SER A 112 3.66 14.93 -23.14
N ILE A 113 2.87 15.49 -22.22
CA ILE A 113 3.33 16.09 -20.96
C ILE A 113 3.57 15.00 -19.92
N ALA A 114 2.72 13.99 -19.85
CA ALA A 114 2.93 12.82 -19.01
C ALA A 114 4.28 12.15 -19.33
N LEU A 115 4.56 11.91 -20.62
CA LEU A 115 5.85 11.38 -21.07
C LEU A 115 7.02 12.29 -20.65
N TYR A 116 6.84 13.61 -20.72
CA TYR A 116 7.85 14.57 -20.33
C TYR A 116 8.12 14.56 -18.82
N ILE A 117 7.07 14.56 -17.99
CA ILE A 117 7.16 14.42 -16.53
C ILE A 117 7.91 13.14 -16.19
N THR A 118 7.52 12.00 -16.78
CA THR A 118 8.14 10.72 -16.46
C THR A 118 9.63 10.69 -16.80
N LYS A 119 10.04 11.23 -17.96
CA LYS A 119 11.47 11.37 -18.31
C LYS A 119 12.21 12.24 -17.29
N LYS A 120 11.65 13.39 -16.91
CA LYS A 120 12.26 14.28 -15.91
C LYS A 120 12.42 13.61 -14.54
N VAL A 121 11.43 12.84 -14.11
CA VAL A 121 11.49 12.08 -12.85
C VAL A 121 12.60 11.02 -12.90
N LEU A 122 12.73 10.32 -14.02
CA LEU A 122 13.74 9.28 -14.20
C LEU A 122 15.16 9.88 -14.31
N ASP A 123 15.35 10.87 -15.18
CA ASP A 123 16.66 11.37 -15.58
C ASP A 123 17.19 12.47 -14.65
N GLU A 124 16.32 13.29 -14.06
CA GLU A 124 16.74 14.43 -13.26
C GLU A 124 16.48 14.26 -11.76
N LEU A 125 15.37 13.62 -11.39
CA LEU A 125 15.10 13.29 -9.99
C LEU A 125 15.68 11.95 -9.57
N ILE A 126 16.16 11.14 -10.52
CA ILE A 126 16.72 9.80 -10.29
C ILE A 126 15.75 8.95 -9.45
N SER A 127 14.46 9.00 -9.79
CA SER A 127 13.39 8.31 -9.06
C SER A 127 12.62 7.37 -9.98
N ARG A 128 12.28 6.20 -9.44
CA ARG A 128 11.37 5.22 -10.06
C ARG A 128 10.07 5.08 -9.26
N ASP A 129 9.75 6.07 -8.43
CA ASP A 129 8.48 6.14 -7.72
C ASP A 129 7.46 6.93 -8.56
N VAL A 130 6.40 6.25 -8.99
CA VAL A 130 5.29 6.85 -9.75
C VAL A 130 4.66 8.00 -8.97
N ARG A 131 4.72 7.96 -7.63
CA ARG A 131 4.20 9.05 -6.78
C ARG A 131 4.94 10.36 -7.00
N ASP A 132 6.23 10.35 -7.35
CA ASP A 132 6.96 11.59 -7.61
C ASP A 132 6.46 12.28 -8.88
N ALA A 133 6.11 11.50 -9.90
CA ALA A 133 5.47 12.03 -11.10
C ALA A 133 4.06 12.56 -10.81
N CYS A 134 3.25 11.83 -10.02
CA CYS A 134 1.94 12.30 -9.59
C CYS A 134 2.01 13.62 -8.81
N LYS A 135 3.02 13.79 -7.94
CA LYS A 135 3.22 15.05 -7.21
C LYS A 135 3.48 16.22 -8.16
N ILE A 136 4.30 16.02 -9.20
CA ILE A 136 4.56 17.05 -10.22
C ILE A 136 3.24 17.43 -10.90
N ALA A 137 2.50 16.45 -11.41
CA ALA A 137 1.22 16.69 -12.08
C ALA A 137 0.22 17.49 -11.22
N ARG A 138 0.12 17.17 -9.93
CA ARG A 138 -0.79 17.86 -8.99
C ARG A 138 -0.35 19.27 -8.60
N LEU A 139 0.91 19.62 -8.83
CA LEU A 139 1.45 20.97 -8.56
C LEU A 139 1.37 21.88 -9.79
N MET A 140 1.15 21.31 -10.98
CA MET A 140 0.97 22.08 -12.23
C MET A 140 -0.37 22.81 -12.23
N LYS A 141 -0.41 23.97 -12.89
CA LYS A 141 -1.63 24.72 -13.20
C LYS A 141 -2.06 24.54 -14.66
N GLY A 142 -1.21 23.95 -15.50
CA GLY A 142 -1.51 23.60 -16.88
C GLY A 142 -0.48 22.65 -17.49
N ASP A 143 -0.91 21.93 -18.52
CA ASP A 143 -0.12 20.90 -19.19
C ASP A 143 0.96 21.50 -20.11
N THR A 144 2.00 22.10 -19.52
CA THR A 144 3.11 22.71 -20.24
C THR A 144 4.45 22.21 -19.73
N LYS A 145 5.42 22.07 -20.64
CA LYS A 145 6.80 21.67 -20.28
C LYS A 145 7.47 22.68 -19.33
N THR A 146 7.17 23.96 -19.48
CA THR A 146 7.71 25.03 -18.63
C THR A 146 7.30 24.86 -17.17
N GLU A 147 6.05 24.49 -16.90
CA GLU A 147 5.61 24.21 -15.54
C GLU A 147 6.27 22.94 -14.98
N VAL A 148 6.38 21.90 -15.80
CA VAL A 148 7.11 20.68 -15.41
C VAL A 148 8.54 21.02 -15.00
N ASP A 149 9.27 21.75 -15.84
CA ASP A 149 10.66 22.16 -15.57
C ASP A 149 10.77 23.02 -14.30
N HIS A 150 9.82 23.93 -14.09
CA HIS A 150 9.77 24.78 -12.90
C HIS A 150 9.62 23.94 -11.62
N ILE A 151 8.65 23.03 -11.59
CA ILE A 151 8.37 22.17 -10.43
C ILE A 151 9.52 21.20 -10.18
N VAL A 152 10.03 20.55 -11.24
CA VAL A 152 11.20 19.66 -11.15
C VAL A 152 12.41 20.43 -10.60
N GLY A 153 12.64 21.66 -11.06
CA GLY A 153 13.70 22.53 -10.56
C GLY A 153 13.57 22.86 -9.07
N ILE A 154 12.36 23.05 -8.56
CA ILE A 154 12.09 23.23 -7.12
C ILE A 154 12.41 21.93 -6.36
N LEU A 155 11.89 20.79 -6.82
CA LEU A 155 12.08 19.50 -6.15
C LEU A 155 13.55 19.07 -6.10
N LYS A 156 14.34 19.38 -7.13
CA LYS A 156 15.79 19.10 -7.14
C LYS A 156 16.55 19.85 -6.04
N LYS A 157 16.12 21.05 -5.67
CA LYS A 157 16.79 21.87 -4.63
C LYS A 157 16.49 21.40 -3.20
N GLN A 158 15.48 20.55 -3.03
CA GLN A 158 15.07 20.02 -1.72
C GLN A 158 15.64 18.64 -1.41
N LYS A 159 16.29 17.99 -2.38
CA LYS A 159 17.10 16.78 -2.18
C LYS A 159 18.52 17.17 -1.78
#